data_AF-A0A2D4LR94-F1
#
_entry.id   AF-A0A2D4LR94-F1
#
_cell.length_a   1.000
_cell.length_b   1.000
_cell.length_c   1.000
_cell.angle_alpha   90.00
_cell.angle_beta   90.00
_cell.angle_gamma   90.00
#
_symmetry.space_group_name_H-M   'P 1'
#
loop_
_entity.id
_entity.type
_entity.pdbx_description
1 polymer ?
#
loop_
_entity_poly.entity_id
_entity_poly.type
_entity_poly.pdbx_seq_one_letter_code
_entity_poly.pdbx_strand_id
1 'polypeptide(L)'
;VCTAAFGVYIQNVFFSLNMILALILQFICFLALAYKSNEAVLSGKIASTERLSYFAGFSFFFGTTLGSFVEDVHSISPNILPTAFFGSIAIFSCFSLCAIFAKRRSYLYLGSILSSCLMYLSLVSIFNIFFRSSVAYDFVLYASLFIYMG
;
A
#
# COMPACT_ATOMS: atom_id res chain seq x y z
N VAL A 1 10.63 -4.44 -0.18
CA VAL A 1 10.73 -4.64 1.29
C VAL A 1 11.98 -3.99 1.85
N CYS A 2 13.20 -4.33 1.38
CA CYS A 2 14.44 -3.77 1.94
C CYS A 2 14.52 -2.23 1.87
N THR A 3 14.08 -1.62 0.77
CA THR A 3 14.05 -0.15 0.60
C THR A 3 13.02 0.53 1.51
N ALA A 4 11.89 -0.11 1.78
CA ALA A 4 10.89 0.42 2.72
C ALA A 4 11.37 0.33 4.18
N ALA A 5 12.01 -0.79 4.56
CA ALA A 5 12.62 -0.96 5.88
C ALA A 5 13.74 0.06 6.13
N PHE A 6 14.55 0.35 5.11
CA PHE A 6 15.55 1.41 5.16
C PHE A 6 14.93 2.80 5.34
N GLY A 7 13.78 3.07 4.71
CA GLY A 7 13.00 4.30 4.91
C GLY A 7 12.49 4.48 6.34
N VAL A 8 11.93 3.42 6.95
CA VAL A 8 11.49 3.45 8.36
C VAL A 8 12.66 3.78 9.29
N TYR A 9 13.81 3.13 9.08
CA TYR A 9 15.00 3.33 9.91
C TYR A 9 15.56 4.76 9.80
N ILE A 10 15.63 5.31 8.58
CA ILE A 10 16.11 6.69 8.37
C ILE A 10 15.20 7.71 9.03
N GLN A 11 13.88 7.52 8.97
CA GLN A 11 12.91 8.40 9.61
C GLN A 11 13.10 8.41 11.14
N ASN A 12 13.26 7.23 11.74
CA ASN A 12 13.33 7.09 13.20
C ASN A 12 14.68 7.59 13.77
N VAL A 13 15.79 7.45 13.02
CA VAL A 13 17.15 7.77 13.50
C VAL A 13 17.63 9.18 13.12
N PHE A 14 17.24 9.71 11.95
CA PHE A 14 17.97 10.85 11.35
C PHE A 14 17.11 12.08 11.02
N PHE A 15 15.82 11.92 10.69
CA PHE A 15 15.04 13.01 10.10
C PHE A 15 13.55 12.90 10.47
N SER A 16 13.04 13.85 11.28
CA SER A 16 11.59 14.07 11.39
C SER A 16 11.09 14.75 10.10
N LEU A 17 10.92 13.97 9.02
CA LEU A 17 10.25 14.50 7.84
C LEU A 17 8.81 14.80 8.22
N ASN A 18 8.36 16.03 7.94
CA ASN A 18 6.96 16.39 8.05
C ASN A 18 6.13 15.42 7.18
N MET A 19 5.10 14.81 7.75
CA MET A 19 4.25 13.82 7.08
C MET A 19 3.71 14.34 5.73
N ILE A 20 3.39 15.64 5.65
CA ILE A 20 2.92 16.31 4.42
C ILE A 20 3.99 16.28 3.31
N LEU A 21 5.27 16.48 3.66
CA LEU A 21 6.35 16.46 2.69
C LEU A 21 6.58 15.05 2.13
N ALA A 22 6.51 14.03 3.01
CA ALA A 22 6.60 12.63 2.59
C ALA A 22 5.47 12.23 1.64
N LEU A 23 4.24 12.70 1.90
CA LEU A 23 3.08 12.46 1.03
C LEU A 23 3.21 13.14 -0.34
N ILE A 24 3.67 14.40 -0.39
CA ILE A 24 3.91 15.11 -1.66
C ILE A 24 4.95 14.35 -2.48
N LEU A 25 6.04 13.94 -1.85
CA LEU A 25 7.14 13.26 -2.52
C LEU A 25 6.74 11.86 -3.02
N GLN A 26 5.93 11.14 -2.23
CA GLN A 26 5.33 9.88 -2.64
C GLN A 26 4.39 10.05 -3.85
N PHE A 27 3.58 11.11 -3.86
CA PHE A 27 2.67 11.41 -4.99
C PHE A 27 3.45 11.74 -6.26
N ILE A 28 4.54 12.52 -6.16
CA ILE A 28 5.44 12.82 -7.29
C ILE A 28 6.08 11.53 -7.82
N CYS A 29 6.59 10.66 -6.96
CA CYS A 29 7.16 9.38 -7.37
C CYS A 29 6.12 8.47 -8.04
N PHE A 30 4.89 8.46 -7.55
CA PHE A 30 3.80 7.68 -8.14
C PHE A 30 3.40 8.21 -9.53
N LEU A 31 3.28 9.54 -9.69
CA LEU A 31 3.03 10.13 -11.01
C LEU A 31 4.19 9.86 -11.98
N ALA A 32 5.45 10.01 -11.53
CA ALA A 32 6.62 9.69 -12.35
C ALA A 32 6.61 8.22 -12.82
N LEU A 33 6.22 7.28 -11.95
CA LEU A 33 6.01 5.88 -12.31
C LEU A 33 4.90 5.72 -13.35
N ALA A 34 3.76 6.38 -13.17
CA ALA A 34 2.62 6.29 -14.08
C ALA A 34 2.95 6.84 -15.48
N TYR A 35 3.57 8.02 -15.56
CA TYR A 35 4.01 8.61 -16.82
C TYR A 35 5.02 7.72 -17.55
N LYS A 36 6.06 7.24 -16.85
CA LYS A 36 7.08 6.35 -17.45
C LYS A 36 6.54 4.97 -17.79
N SER A 37 5.54 4.47 -17.05
CA SER A 37 4.88 3.21 -17.36
C SER A 37 4.12 3.29 -18.69
N ASN A 38 3.49 4.43 -18.99
CA ASN A 38 2.75 4.61 -20.24
C ASN A 38 3.70 4.59 -21.46
N GLU A 39 4.87 5.23 -21.35
CA GLU A 39 5.91 5.18 -22.39
C GLU A 39 6.52 3.78 -22.56
N ALA A 40 6.70 3.04 -21.46
CA ALA A 40 7.26 1.68 -21.49
C ALA A 40 6.31 0.65 -22.15
N VAL A 41 4.99 0.84 -22.03
CA VAL A 41 3.98 0.01 -22.71
C VAL A 41 4.12 0.11 -24.23
N LEU A 42 4.50 1.28 -24.76
CA LEU A 42 4.71 1.48 -26.20
C LEU A 42 6.06 0.91 -26.68
N SER A 43 7.08 0.87 -25.80
CA SER A 43 8.44 0.44 -26.15
C SER A 43 8.70 -1.07 -25.97
N GLY A 44 7.80 -1.81 -25.32
CA GLY A 44 7.89 -3.27 -25.17
C GLY A 44 8.96 -3.77 -24.18
N LYS A 45 9.68 -2.87 -23.48
CA LYS A 45 10.63 -3.24 -22.42
C LYS A 45 9.91 -3.42 -21.09
N ILE A 46 9.75 -4.69 -20.69
CA ILE A 46 9.02 -5.10 -19.49
C ILE A 46 9.76 -4.70 -18.20
N ALA A 47 11.10 -4.77 -18.19
CA ALA A 47 11.94 -4.47 -17.02
C ALA A 47 13.06 -3.47 -17.37
N SER A 48 12.84 -2.18 -17.13
CA SER A 48 13.89 -1.17 -17.16
C SER A 48 14.35 -0.87 -15.73
N THR A 49 15.66 -0.70 -15.55
CA THR A 49 16.28 -0.27 -14.28
C THR A 49 15.66 1.03 -13.76
N GLU A 50 15.20 1.90 -14.66
CA GLU A 50 14.53 3.15 -14.31
C GLU A 50 13.18 2.93 -13.63
N ARG A 51 12.34 1.99 -14.08
CA ARG A 51 11.07 1.70 -13.39
C ARG A 51 11.32 1.16 -11.99
N LEU A 52 12.37 0.35 -11.84
CA LEU A 52 12.76 -0.19 -10.55
C LEU A 52 13.25 0.92 -9.59
N SER A 53 14.00 1.92 -10.08
CA SER A 53 14.46 3.03 -9.25
C SER A 53 13.31 3.91 -8.76
N TYR A 54 12.36 4.25 -9.64
CA TYR A 54 11.16 5.00 -9.23
C TYR A 54 10.28 4.20 -8.26
N PHE A 55 10.16 2.88 -8.45
CA PHE A 55 9.43 2.00 -7.53
C PHE A 55 10.13 1.89 -6.17
N ALA A 56 11.47 1.83 -6.17
CA ALA A 56 12.28 1.86 -4.96
C ALA A 56 12.10 3.19 -4.20
N GLY A 57 12.08 4.32 -4.91
CA GLY A 57 11.80 5.64 -4.34
C GLY A 57 10.39 5.72 -3.74
N PHE A 58 9.36 5.29 -4.46
CA PHE A 58 8.00 5.21 -3.93
C PHE A 58 7.93 4.33 -2.66
N SER A 59 8.56 3.15 -2.69
CA SER A 59 8.60 2.25 -1.53
C SER A 59 9.35 2.84 -0.33
N PHE A 60 10.37 3.65 -0.57
CA PHE A 60 11.14 4.34 0.47
C PHE A 60 10.28 5.39 1.19
N PHE A 61 9.61 6.28 0.44
CA PHE A 61 8.72 7.31 1.03
C PHE A 61 7.45 6.72 1.65
N PHE A 62 6.97 5.60 1.11
CA PHE A 62 5.92 4.83 1.78
C PHE A 62 6.40 4.28 3.13
N GLY A 63 7.63 3.77 3.18
CA GLY A 63 8.27 3.32 4.43
C GLY A 63 8.42 4.43 5.47
N THR A 64 8.85 5.64 5.08
CA THR A 64 8.97 6.77 6.02
C THR A 64 7.61 7.16 6.61
N THR A 65 6.55 7.15 5.80
CA THR A 65 5.18 7.46 6.25
C THR A 65 4.62 6.38 7.18
N LEU A 66 4.89 5.11 6.87
CA LEU A 66 4.56 3.99 7.76
C LEU A 66 5.32 4.04 9.08
N GLY A 67 6.57 4.54 9.10
CA GLY A 67 7.38 4.64 10.31
C GLY A 67 6.68 5.44 11.42
N SER A 68 6.17 6.63 11.10
CA SER A 68 5.41 7.45 12.06
C SER A 68 4.13 6.75 12.54
N PHE A 69 3.44 6.01 11.66
CA PHE A 69 2.25 5.25 12.05
C PHE A 69 2.59 4.07 12.98
N VAL A 70 3.74 3.43 12.78
CA VAL A 70 4.21 2.33 13.62
C VAL A 70 4.55 2.83 15.03
N GLU A 71 5.13 4.03 15.17
CA GLU A 71 5.39 4.65 16.47
C GLU A 71 4.09 4.89 17.27
N ASP A 72 3.05 5.38 16.60
CA ASP A 72 1.73 5.58 17.22
C ASP A 72 1.12 4.25 17.69
N VAL A 73 1.15 3.20 16.86
CA VAL A 73 0.62 1.88 17.23
C VAL A 73 1.46 1.22 18.32
N HIS A 74 2.78 1.43 18.31
CA HIS A 74 3.68 0.89 19.32
C HIS A 74 3.36 1.45 20.72
N SER A 75 2.90 2.71 20.80
CA SER A 75 2.47 3.32 22.07
C SER A 75 1.22 2.68 22.66
N ILE A 76 0.34 2.12 21.83
CA ILE A 76 -0.92 1.48 22.25
C ILE A 76 -0.67 0.04 22.69
N SER A 77 -0.03 -0.76 21.84
CA SER A 77 0.28 -2.16 22.15
C SER A 77 1.32 -2.74 21.18
N PRO A 78 2.47 -3.24 21.67
CA PRO A 78 3.55 -3.74 20.80
C PRO A 78 3.21 -5.07 20.10
N ASN A 79 2.22 -5.82 20.57
CA ASN A 79 1.83 -7.12 20.00
C ASN A 79 1.05 -7.02 18.67
N ILE A 80 0.53 -5.84 18.34
CA ILE A 80 -0.29 -5.65 17.12
C ILE A 80 0.58 -5.72 15.86
N LEU A 81 1.80 -5.19 15.93
CA LEU A 81 2.70 -5.13 14.77
C LEU A 81 3.12 -6.51 14.24
N PRO A 82 3.63 -7.46 15.05
CA PRO A 82 3.97 -8.79 14.56
C PRO A 82 2.75 -9.58 14.09
N THR A 83 1.61 -9.46 14.77
CA THR A 83 0.38 -10.18 14.36
C THR A 83 -0.14 -9.70 13.01
N ALA A 84 -0.15 -8.40 12.74
CA ALA A 84 -0.50 -7.84 11.43
C ALA A 84 0.46 -8.29 10.32
N PHE A 85 1.77 -8.38 10.63
CA PHE A 85 2.78 -8.85 9.69
C PHE A 85 2.61 -10.32 9.32
N PHE A 86 2.46 -11.21 10.31
CA PHE A 86 2.20 -12.63 10.06
C PHE A 86 0.86 -12.87 9.36
N GLY A 87 -0.18 -12.11 9.74
CA GLY A 87 -1.48 -12.15 9.05
C GLY A 87 -1.35 -11.82 7.56
N SER A 88 -0.64 -10.72 7.24
CA SER A 88 -0.39 -10.32 5.84
C SER A 88 0.37 -11.39 5.06
N ILE A 89 1.42 -11.97 5.65
CA ILE A 89 2.19 -13.07 5.02
C ILE A 89 1.31 -14.29 4.77
N ALA A 90 0.48 -14.67 5.74
CA ALA A 90 -0.41 -15.81 5.60
C ALA A 90 -1.38 -15.63 4.43
N ILE A 91 -2.03 -14.45 4.34
CA ILE A 91 -2.97 -14.12 3.26
C ILE A 91 -2.24 -14.11 1.90
N PHE A 92 -1.10 -13.41 1.79
CA PHE A 92 -0.32 -13.37 0.56
C PHE A 92 0.16 -14.76 0.12
N SER A 93 0.55 -15.62 1.07
CA SER A 93 0.96 -16.99 0.76
C SER A 93 -0.21 -17.80 0.22
N CYS A 94 -1.40 -17.68 0.82
CA CYS A 94 -2.62 -18.33 0.36
C CYS A 94 -2.98 -17.87 -1.06
N PHE A 95 -3.01 -16.55 -1.32
CA PHE A 95 -3.29 -16.05 -2.67
C PHE A 95 -2.23 -16.42 -3.70
N SER A 96 -0.95 -16.46 -3.32
CA SER A 96 0.11 -16.91 -4.21
C SER A 96 -0.07 -18.38 -4.59
N LEU A 97 -0.42 -19.24 -3.62
CA LEU A 97 -0.75 -20.64 -3.88
C LEU A 97 -1.99 -20.76 -4.76
N CYS A 98 -3.07 -20.05 -4.44
CA CYS A 98 -4.28 -20.00 -5.26
C CYS A 98 -3.98 -19.56 -6.70
N ALA A 99 -3.13 -18.56 -6.90
CA ALA A 99 -2.74 -18.08 -8.22
C ALA A 99 -1.92 -19.11 -9.03
N ILE A 100 -1.11 -19.94 -8.36
CA ILE A 100 -0.32 -21.00 -8.99
C ILE A 100 -1.19 -22.22 -9.34
N PHE A 101 -2.12 -22.61 -8.46
CA PHE A 101 -3.01 -23.76 -8.67
C PHE A 101 -4.24 -23.44 -9.55
N ALA A 102 -4.50 -22.16 -9.78
CA ALA A 102 -5.58 -21.67 -10.63
C ALA A 102 -5.49 -22.15 -12.09
N LYS A 103 -6.51 -22.89 -12.55
CA LYS A 103 -6.68 -23.16 -13.99
C LYS A 103 -7.12 -21.87 -14.71
N ARG A 104 -6.42 -21.56 -15.82
CA ARG A 104 -6.38 -20.25 -16.49
C ARG A 104 -7.69 -19.43 -16.46
N ARG A 105 -7.55 -18.16 -16.08
CA ARG A 105 -8.48 -17.00 -16.24
C ARG A 105 -9.55 -16.73 -15.16
N SER A 106 -9.87 -17.65 -14.25
CA SER A 106 -10.98 -17.40 -13.30
C SER A 106 -10.69 -16.26 -12.30
N TYR A 107 -9.44 -16.12 -11.86
CA TYR A 107 -9.04 -15.13 -10.84
C TYR A 107 -8.87 -13.69 -11.38
N LEU A 108 -8.89 -13.50 -12.70
CA LEU A 108 -8.85 -12.17 -13.31
C LEU A 108 -10.10 -11.36 -12.95
N TYR A 109 -11.25 -12.02 -12.82
CA TYR A 109 -12.51 -11.39 -12.44
C TYR A 109 -12.52 -10.96 -10.96
N LEU A 110 -11.86 -11.75 -10.10
CA LEU A 110 -11.74 -11.45 -8.68
C LEU A 110 -10.95 -10.16 -8.44
N GLY A 111 -9.85 -9.96 -9.17
CA GLY A 111 -9.07 -8.72 -9.12
C GLY A 111 -9.86 -7.48 -9.52
N SER A 112 -10.74 -7.57 -10.54
CA SER A 112 -11.62 -6.47 -10.94
C SER A 112 -12.69 -6.15 -9.91
N ILE A 113 -13.31 -7.17 -9.29
CA ILE A 113 -14.30 -6.99 -8.21
C ILE A 113 -13.64 -6.33 -7.01
N LEU A 114 -12.50 -6.85 -6.56
CA LEU A 114 -11.72 -6.26 -5.47
C LEU A 114 -11.36 -4.82 -5.77
N SER A 115 -10.75 -4.55 -6.93
CA SER A 115 -10.37 -3.18 -7.32
C SER A 115 -11.56 -2.22 -7.33
N SER A 116 -12.76 -2.69 -7.70
CA SER A 116 -13.98 -1.89 -7.69
C SER A 116 -14.45 -1.62 -6.26
N CYS A 117 -14.39 -2.61 -5.37
CA CYS A 117 -14.66 -2.43 -3.95
C CYS A 117 -13.68 -1.47 -3.27
N LEU A 118 -12.37 -1.57 -3.56
CA LEU A 118 -11.37 -0.63 -3.07
C LEU A 118 -11.65 0.81 -3.56
N MET A 119 -12.07 0.99 -4.83
CA MET A 119 -12.45 2.29 -5.38
C MET A 119 -13.67 2.89 -4.64
N TYR A 120 -14.66 2.06 -4.29
CA TYR A 120 -15.80 2.53 -3.51
C TYR A 120 -15.38 2.92 -2.08
N LEU A 121 -14.53 2.12 -1.42
CA LEU A 121 -14.01 2.46 -0.10
C LEU A 121 -13.16 3.73 -0.09
N SER A 122 -12.39 3.99 -1.14
CA SER A 122 -11.61 5.22 -1.26
C SER A 122 -12.52 6.44 -1.41
N LEU A 123 -13.60 6.34 -2.19
CA LEU A 123 -14.63 7.37 -2.28
C LEU A 123 -15.28 7.61 -0.91
N VAL A 124 -15.69 6.55 -0.20
CA VAL A 124 -16.27 6.68 1.15
C VAL A 124 -15.28 7.34 2.11
N SER A 125 -13.98 7.03 2.01
CA SER A 125 -12.94 7.67 2.83
C SER A 125 -12.80 9.17 2.52
N ILE A 126 -12.85 9.56 1.25
CA ILE A 126 -12.84 10.98 0.83
C ILE A 126 -14.08 11.69 1.37
N PHE A 127 -15.26 11.08 1.26
CA PHE A 127 -16.49 11.63 1.84
C PHE A 127 -16.41 11.74 3.36
N ASN A 128 -15.77 10.78 4.04
CA ASN A 128 -15.60 10.81 5.48
C ASN A 128 -14.69 11.98 5.94
N ILE A 129 -13.75 12.44 5.11
CA ILE A 129 -12.96 13.65 5.42
C ILE A 129 -13.87 14.89 5.54
N PHE A 130 -14.94 14.99 4.75
CA PHE A 130 -15.88 16.12 4.79
C PHE A 130 -16.94 16.00 5.89
N PHE A 131 -17.50 14.81 6.10
CA PHE A 131 -18.62 14.58 7.03
C PHE A 131 -18.20 14.10 8.43
N ARG A 132 -16.94 13.66 8.58
CA ARG A 132 -16.27 13.24 9.83
C ARG A 132 -17.18 12.48 10.80
N SER A 133 -17.73 11.36 10.33
CA SER A 133 -18.64 10.52 11.11
C SER A 133 -17.92 9.29 11.67
N SER A 134 -18.00 9.07 12.99
CA SER A 134 -17.37 7.90 13.65
C SER A 134 -17.88 6.56 13.11
N VAL A 135 -19.18 6.46 12.81
CA VAL A 135 -19.77 5.21 12.28
C VAL A 135 -19.20 4.86 10.90
N ALA A 136 -18.94 5.89 10.07
CA ALA A 136 -18.32 5.68 8.76
C ALA A 136 -16.85 5.24 8.88
N TYR A 137 -16.13 5.69 9.92
CA TYR A 137 -14.75 5.29 10.16
C TYR A 137 -14.65 3.81 10.54
N ASP A 138 -15.48 3.34 11.48
CA ASP A 138 -15.51 1.93 11.89
C ASP A 138 -15.89 1.03 10.71
N PHE A 139 -16.91 1.42 9.94
CA PHE A 139 -17.32 0.68 8.75
C PHE A 139 -16.20 0.55 7.71
N VAL A 140 -15.49 1.65 7.42
CA VAL A 140 -14.36 1.64 6.48
C VAL A 140 -13.24 0.73 6.98
N LEU A 141 -12.95 0.73 8.28
CA LEU A 141 -11.90 -0.08 8.88
C LEU A 141 -12.19 -1.59 8.79
N TYR A 142 -13.40 -2.02 9.16
CA TYR A 142 -13.78 -3.43 9.04
C TYR A 142 -13.96 -3.89 7.59
N ALA A 143 -14.55 -3.04 6.74
CA ALA A 143 -14.76 -3.37 5.33
C ALA A 143 -13.43 -3.49 4.56
N SER A 144 -12.49 -2.57 4.79
CA SER A 144 -11.15 -2.64 4.18
C SER A 144 -10.39 -3.86 4.65
N LEU A 145 -10.43 -4.19 5.95
CA LEU A 145 -9.83 -5.41 6.48
C LEU A 145 -10.39 -6.66 5.77
N PHE A 146 -11.71 -6.77 5.64
CA PHE A 146 -12.35 -7.90 4.96
C PHE A 146 -11.90 -8.02 3.50
N ILE A 147 -11.83 -6.89 2.78
CA ILE A 147 -11.41 -6.84 1.38
C ILE A 147 -9.93 -7.21 1.21
N TYR A 148 -9.05 -6.87 2.16
CA TYR A 148 -7.65 -7.28 2.10
C TYR A 148 -7.43 -8.77 2.39
N MET A 149 -8.42 -9.46 2.96
CA MET A 149 -8.36 -10.89 3.30
C MET A 149 -8.93 -11.80 2.20
N GLY A 150 -9.68 -11.23 1.24
CA GLY A 150 -10.40 -11.94 0.16
C GLY A 150 -9.84 -11.66 -1.23
#